data_AF-A0A5S4FHP9-F1
#
_entry.id   AF-A0A5S4FHP9-F1
#
_cell.length_a   1.000
_cell.length_b   1.000
_cell.length_c   1.000
_cell.angle_alpha   90.00
_cell.angle_beta   90.00
_cell.angle_gamma   90.00
#
_symmetry.space_group_name_H-M   'P 1'
#
loop_
_entity.id
_entity.type
_entity.pdbx_description
1 polymer ?
#
loop_
_entity_poly.entity_id
_entity_poly.type
_entity_poly.pdbx_seq_one_letter_code
_entity_poly.pdbx_strand_id
1 'polypeptide(L)'
;MGAPLSGDNAAQESSRQPLTERDLELLAFERQWWRHAGAKEQAIKETFGFSATRYYQLLGELIDRPEALEQDPMLVKRLRRLRSTRQRDRAARRLGMRP
;
A
#
# COMPACT_ATOMS: atom_id res chain seq x y z
N MET A 1 -24.11 -26.80 27.24
CA MET A 1 -22.75 -26.30 26.94
C MET A 1 -22.40 -26.73 25.53
N GLY A 2 -22.04 -25.78 24.66
CA GLY A 2 -21.68 -26.07 23.27
C GLY A 2 -21.80 -24.79 22.43
N ALA A 3 -20.92 -23.84 22.69
CA ALA A 3 -20.77 -22.65 21.84
C ALA A 3 -20.09 -23.08 20.53
N PRO A 4 -20.62 -22.74 19.34
CA PRO A 4 -19.79 -22.69 18.15
C PRO A 4 -18.97 -21.40 18.21
N LEU A 5 -17.67 -21.60 18.31
CA LEU A 5 -16.63 -20.61 18.18
C LEU A 5 -16.64 -19.99 16.78
N SER A 6 -16.16 -18.75 16.74
CA SER A 6 -15.27 -18.25 15.70
C SER A 6 -15.89 -17.82 14.37
N GLY A 7 -16.21 -16.52 14.30
CA GLY A 7 -16.40 -15.74 13.08
C GLY A 7 -15.09 -15.51 12.31
N ASP A 8 -14.35 -16.58 12.01
CA ASP A 8 -13.08 -16.55 11.28
C ASP A 8 -13.31 -16.84 9.79
N ASN A 9 -14.10 -16.01 9.10
CA ASN A 9 -14.11 -16.07 7.62
C ASN A 9 -14.38 -14.73 6.90
N ALA A 10 -14.54 -13.62 7.61
CA ALA A 10 -14.73 -12.31 6.97
C ALA A 10 -13.42 -11.67 6.45
N ALA A 11 -12.25 -12.21 6.83
CA ALA A 11 -10.94 -11.65 6.46
C ALA A 11 -10.36 -12.23 5.15
N GLN A 12 -10.96 -13.26 4.56
CA GLN A 12 -10.42 -13.96 3.38
C GLN A 12 -11.16 -13.66 2.06
N GLU A 13 -12.34 -13.04 2.08
CA GLU A 13 -13.08 -12.73 0.85
C GLU A 13 -12.60 -11.44 0.16
N SER A 14 -11.91 -10.54 0.89
CA SER A 14 -11.41 -9.27 0.35
C SER A 14 -10.17 -9.44 -0.54
N SER A 15 -9.51 -10.61 -0.52
CA SER A 15 -8.23 -10.83 -1.20
C SER A 15 -8.32 -11.22 -2.69
N ARG A 16 -9.52 -11.17 -3.30
CA ARG A 16 -9.69 -11.52 -4.72
C ARG A 16 -10.59 -10.59 -5.53
N GLN A 17 -10.81 -9.36 -5.06
CA GLN A 17 -11.58 -8.40 -5.85
C GLN A 17 -10.75 -7.87 -7.04
N PRO A 18 -11.34 -7.75 -8.25
CA PRO A 18 -10.64 -7.10 -9.35
C PRO A 18 -10.20 -5.69 -8.93
N LEU A 19 -9.02 -5.27 -9.41
CA LEU A 19 -8.53 -3.92 -9.20
C LEU A 19 -9.57 -2.92 -9.71
N THR A 20 -9.93 -1.97 -8.86
CA THR A 20 -10.81 -0.88 -9.29
C THR A 20 -10.05 0.07 -10.21
N GLU A 21 -10.75 0.86 -11.03
CA GLU A 21 -10.12 1.90 -11.86
C GLU A 21 -9.24 2.83 -11.02
N ARG A 22 -9.68 3.14 -9.80
CA ARG A 22 -8.88 3.91 -8.83
C ARG A 22 -7.58 3.24 -8.47
N ASP A 23 -7.57 1.92 -8.25
CA ASP A 23 -6.36 1.18 -7.92
C ASP A 23 -5.36 1.19 -9.09
N LEU A 24 -5.88 1.07 -10.32
CA LEU A 24 -5.08 1.18 -11.53
C LEU A 24 -4.49 2.59 -11.69
N GLU A 25 -5.30 3.64 -11.44
CA GLU A 25 -4.84 5.03 -11.41
C GLU A 25 -3.76 5.25 -10.33
N LEU A 26 -3.91 4.66 -9.14
CA LEU A 26 -2.91 4.73 -8.08
C LEU A 26 -1.57 4.17 -8.55
N LEU A 27 -1.56 3.00 -9.21
CA LEU A 27 -0.35 2.38 -9.75
C LEU A 27 0.24 3.20 -10.90
N ALA A 28 -0.60 3.69 -11.81
CA ALA A 28 -0.16 4.52 -12.94
C ALA A 28 0.46 5.85 -12.47
N PHE A 29 -0.14 6.49 -11.47
CA PHE A 29 0.38 7.70 -10.84
C PHE A 29 1.74 7.47 -10.19
N GLU A 30 1.92 6.30 -9.58
CA GLU A 30 3.16 5.93 -8.91
C GLU A 30 4.31 5.59 -9.86
N ARG A 31 3.98 5.31 -11.13
CA ARG A 31 4.95 5.21 -12.22
C ARG A 31 5.50 6.57 -12.65
N GLN A 32 4.85 7.68 -12.32
CA GLN A 32 5.29 9.00 -12.75
C GLN A 32 6.50 9.50 -11.95
N TRP A 33 7.40 10.21 -12.64
CA TRP A 33 8.64 10.71 -12.04
C TRP A 33 8.41 12.06 -11.36
N TRP A 34 8.27 12.04 -10.04
CA TRP A 34 8.12 13.26 -9.23
C TRP A 34 9.49 13.80 -8.82
N ARG A 35 9.77 15.07 -9.16
CA ARG A 35 11.07 15.69 -8.90
C ARG A 35 11.30 16.05 -7.42
N HIS A 36 10.22 16.27 -6.67
CA HIS A 36 10.24 16.57 -5.24
C HIS A 36 9.13 15.80 -4.51
N ALA A 37 9.41 15.30 -3.31
CA ALA A 37 8.44 14.54 -2.50
C ALA A 37 7.18 15.37 -2.17
N GLY A 38 7.34 16.68 -1.91
CA GLY A 38 6.20 17.57 -1.65
C GLY A 38 5.30 17.81 -2.87
N ALA A 39 5.88 17.85 -4.08
CA ALA A 39 5.11 18.02 -5.31
C ALA A 39 4.18 16.82 -5.55
N LYS A 40 4.63 15.62 -5.16
CA LYS A 40 3.82 14.41 -5.23
C LYS A 40 2.65 14.44 -4.25
N GLU A 41 2.87 14.84 -3.00
CA GLU A 41 1.79 14.91 -2.00
C GLU A 41 0.70 15.90 -2.39
N GLN A 42 1.09 17.05 -2.93
CA GLN A 42 0.16 18.03 -3.45
C GLN A 42 -0.64 17.49 -4.64
N ALA A 43 0.03 16.85 -5.60
CA ALA A 43 -0.62 16.21 -6.74
C ALA A 43 -1.56 15.06 -6.32
N ILE A 44 -1.20 14.25 -5.33
CA ILE A 44 -2.10 13.23 -4.77
C ILE A 44 -3.39 13.86 -4.27
N LYS A 45 -3.28 14.98 -3.54
CA LYS A 45 -4.43 15.67 -2.99
C LYS A 45 -5.29 16.31 -4.07
N GLU A 46 -4.69 16.86 -5.11
CA GLU A 46 -5.40 17.47 -6.24
C GLU A 46 -6.06 16.44 -7.17
N THR A 47 -5.38 15.33 -7.48
CA THR A 47 -5.88 14.29 -8.38
C THR A 47 -6.91 13.39 -7.69
N PHE A 48 -6.62 12.92 -6.48
CA PHE A 48 -7.47 11.92 -5.80
C PHE A 48 -8.36 12.52 -4.71
N GLY A 49 -8.14 13.77 -4.30
CA GLY A 49 -8.90 14.40 -3.22
C GLY A 49 -8.60 13.86 -1.82
N PHE A 50 -7.57 13.02 -1.66
CA PHE A 50 -7.20 12.40 -0.39
C PHE A 50 -5.87 12.94 0.16
N SER A 51 -5.67 12.78 1.46
CA SER A 51 -4.36 13.06 2.07
C SER A 51 -3.32 12.04 1.64
N ALA A 52 -2.05 12.47 1.58
CA ALA A 52 -0.92 11.60 1.27
C ALA A 52 -0.86 10.36 2.20
N THR A 53 -1.21 10.53 3.47
CA THR A 53 -1.30 9.42 4.44
C THR A 53 -2.28 8.34 3.99
N ARG A 54 -3.49 8.73 3.58
CA ARG A 54 -4.51 7.78 3.11
C ARG A 54 -4.09 7.13 1.79
N TYR A 55 -3.47 7.90 0.90
CA TYR A 55 -2.91 7.37 -0.35
C TYR A 55 -1.89 6.25 -0.08
N TYR A 56 -0.92 6.46 0.81
CA TYR A 56 0.08 5.44 1.11
C TYR A 56 -0.49 4.23 1.87
N GLN A 57 -1.58 4.39 2.62
CA GLN A 57 -2.30 3.26 3.22
C GLN A 57 -2.94 2.39 2.14
N LEU A 58 -3.73 2.99 1.25
CA LEU A 58 -4.37 2.30 0.12
C LEU A 58 -3.34 1.65 -0.80
N LEU A 59 -2.27 2.38 -1.15
CA LEU A 59 -1.17 1.83 -1.95
C LEU A 59 -0.51 0.65 -1.24
N GLY A 60 -0.34 0.72 0.08
CA GLY A 60 0.24 -0.35 0.89
C GLY A 60 -0.61 -1.63 0.89
N GLU A 61 -1.94 -1.49 0.98
CA GLU A 61 -2.88 -2.60 0.86
C GLU A 61 -2.87 -3.16 -0.57
N LEU A 62 -2.89 -2.27 -1.56
CA LEU A 62 -2.92 -2.59 -2.99
C LEU A 62 -1.71 -3.43 -3.43
N ILE A 63 -0.50 -3.06 -3.03
CA ILE A 63 0.73 -3.78 -3.41
C ILE A 63 0.85 -5.17 -2.77
N ASP A 64 0.07 -5.47 -1.74
CA ASP A 64 0.03 -6.79 -1.11
C ASP A 64 -0.89 -7.76 -1.87
N ARG A 65 -1.72 -7.24 -2.78
CA ARG A 65 -2.69 -8.02 -3.55
C ARG A 65 -2.06 -8.67 -4.79
N PRO A 66 -2.43 -9.90 -5.15
CA PRO A 66 -1.89 -10.58 -6.33
C PRO A 66 -2.24 -9.87 -7.64
N GLU A 67 -3.41 -9.24 -7.73
CA GLU A 67 -3.88 -8.54 -8.93
C GLU A 67 -2.95 -7.37 -9.30
N ALA A 68 -2.40 -6.67 -8.30
CA ALA A 68 -1.45 -5.58 -8.54
C ALA A 68 -0.14 -6.08 -9.19
N LEU A 69 0.32 -7.29 -8.81
CA LEU A 69 1.48 -7.93 -9.43
C LEU A 69 1.21 -8.33 -10.88
N GLU A 70 -0.03 -8.67 -11.24
CA GLU A 70 -0.41 -9.00 -12.61
C GLU A 70 -0.40 -7.76 -13.52
N GLN A 71 -0.74 -6.58 -12.97
CA GLN A 71 -0.74 -5.33 -13.72
C GLN A 71 0.66 -4.71 -13.88
N ASP A 72 1.41 -4.54 -12.79
CA ASP A 72 2.78 -4.01 -12.85
C ASP A 72 3.71 -4.71 -11.84
N PRO A 73 4.27 -5.88 -12.21
CA PRO A 73 5.07 -6.68 -11.29
C PRO A 73 6.37 -5.98 -10.87
N MET A 74 6.92 -5.07 -11.69
CA MET A 74 8.17 -4.39 -11.38
C MET A 74 7.96 -3.26 -10.36
N LEU A 75 6.94 -2.43 -10.59
CA LEU A 75 6.57 -1.35 -9.68
C LEU A 75 6.16 -1.91 -8.31
N VAL A 76 5.29 -2.92 -8.30
CA VAL A 76 4.81 -3.53 -7.05
C VAL A 76 5.95 -4.15 -6.24
N LYS A 77 6.86 -4.91 -6.87
CA LYS A 77 8.04 -5.46 -6.17
C LYS A 77 8.93 -4.36 -5.60
N ARG A 78 9.13 -3.25 -6.33
CA ARG A 78 9.91 -2.09 -5.86
C ARG A 78 9.25 -1.42 -4.65
N LEU A 79 7.94 -1.18 -4.71
CA LEU A 79 7.16 -0.58 -3.62
C LEU A 79 7.15 -1.44 -2.36
N ARG A 80 6.95 -2.75 -2.50
CA ARG A 80 7.01 -3.71 -1.38
C ARG A 80 8.38 -3.68 -0.69
N ARG A 81 9.47 -3.62 -1.46
CA ARG A 81 10.83 -3.50 -0.91
C ARG A 81 11.04 -2.18 -0.16
N LEU A 82 10.59 -1.06 -0.73
CA LEU A 82 10.63 0.26 -0.08
C LEU A 82 9.87 0.29 1.26
N ARG A 83 8.69 -0.36 1.32
CA ARG A 83 7.90 -0.51 2.55
C ARG A 83 8.66 -1.31 3.60
N SER A 84 9.26 -2.45 3.22
CA SER A 84 10.06 -3.28 4.11
C SER A 84 11.24 -2.49 4.71
N THR A 85 11.95 -1.71 3.89
CA THR A 85 13.04 -0.83 4.37
C THR A 85 12.53 0.18 5.40
N ARG A 86 11.42 0.90 5.11
CA ARG A 86 10.83 1.86 6.06
C ARG A 86 10.33 1.21 7.35
N GLN A 87 9.80 -0.01 7.27
CA GLN A 87 9.36 -0.75 8.45
C GLN A 87 10.54 -1.16 9.34
N ARG A 88 11.65 -1.61 8.73
CA ARG A 88 12.90 -1.91 9.43
C ARG A 88 13.49 -0.67 10.12
N ASP A 89 13.50 0.48 9.46
CA ASP A 89 13.97 1.74 10.05
C ASP A 89 13.14 2.16 11.26
N ARG A 90 11.82 1.93 11.22
CA ARG A 90 10.93 2.18 12.37
C ARG A 90 11.14 1.18 13.51
N ALA A 91 11.34 -0.10 13.18
CA ALA A 91 11.62 -1.14 14.17
C ALA A 91 12.96 -0.89 14.88
N ALA A 92 14.01 -0.51 14.15
CA ALA A 92 15.32 -0.16 14.70
C ALA A 92 15.24 1.03 15.67
N ARG A 93 14.46 2.06 15.33
CA ARG A 93 14.22 3.22 16.22
C ARG A 93 13.47 2.86 17.50
N ARG A 94 12.51 1.92 17.45
CA ARG A 94 11.76 1.47 18.64
C ARG A 94 12.58 0.56 19.55
N LEU A 95 13.55 -0.17 19.00
CA LEU A 95 14.43 -1.06 19.75
C LEU A 95 15.62 -0.32 20.41
N GLY A 96 15.73 1.00 20.26
CA GLY A 96 16.81 1.79 20.85
C GLY A 96 18.19 1.54 20.22
N MET A 97 18.29 0.74 19.17
CA MET A 97 19.56 0.42 18.52
C MET A 97 19.93 1.53 17.53
N ARG A 98 20.74 2.47 17.99
CA ARG A 98 21.45 3.45 17.14
C ARG A 98 22.80 2.84 16.75
N PRO A 99 23.37 3.12 15.56
CA PRO A 99 24.82 3.09 15.41
C PRO A 99 25.48 4.15 16.30
#